data_AF-A0AAJ2UG22-F1
#
_entry.id   AF-A0AAJ2UG22-F1
#
_cell.length_a   1.000
_cell.length_b   1.000
_cell.length_c   1.000
_cell.angle_alpha   90.00
_cell.angle_beta   90.00
_cell.angle_gamma   90.00
#
_symmetry.space_group_name_H-M   'P 1'
#
loop_
_entity.id
_entity.type
_entity.pdbx_description
1 polymer ?
#
loop_
_entity_poly.entity_id
_entity_poly.type
_entity_poly.pdbx_seq_one_letter_code
_entity_poly.pdbx_strand_id
1 'polypeptide(L)'
;INCFFNSTFVSVARETIQKINPLSIIKAISTEEIVNKLESLVSKNDVVVCLDEVDVLEEKALYILSRMKNRFPLILITNKEDFLYKIDGRIRSSLLLDKIYFRDYELIEIKEIIEYRLKKAFLSYEDGISLYLAGFVKKYGSDIRVALKVLQKAARVCEEKGFNVLKLDIVKNVVENEKLVMPRKEILLSYLTPIQKKIMEQIIKGKNTSSQILEALDSKISLRSLQEHLKNLEEIKLIKSVRNGNKVKYEADL
;
A
#
# COMPACT_ATOMS: atom_id res chain seq x y z
N ILE A 1 1.37 14.27 -8.53
CA ILE A 1 0.70 13.51 -9.61
C ILE A 1 0.55 12.11 -9.08
N ASN A 2 -0.67 11.59 -9.02
CA ASN A 2 -0.91 10.23 -8.56
C ASN A 2 -0.77 9.29 -9.77
N CYS A 3 0.17 8.35 -9.68
CA CYS A 3 0.54 7.41 -10.74
C CYS A 3 -0.42 6.22 -10.86
N PHE A 4 -1.26 5.97 -9.87
CA PHE A 4 -2.34 5.00 -9.99
C PHE A 4 -3.35 5.40 -11.07
N PHE A 5 -3.67 6.69 -11.17
CA PHE A 5 -4.48 7.22 -12.28
C PHE A 5 -3.66 7.56 -13.53
N ASN A 6 -2.35 7.77 -13.39
CA ASN A 6 -1.44 8.21 -14.45
C ASN A 6 -0.23 7.26 -14.54
N SER A 7 -0.45 6.06 -15.07
CA SER A 7 0.57 5.00 -15.09
C SER A 7 1.57 5.12 -16.24
N THR A 8 1.33 5.99 -17.23
CA THR A 8 2.22 6.18 -18.39
C THR A 8 2.92 7.53 -18.37
N PHE A 9 4.07 7.64 -19.05
CA PHE A 9 4.78 8.92 -19.20
C PHE A 9 3.88 10.02 -19.76
N VAL A 10 3.12 9.71 -20.81
CA VAL A 10 2.27 10.70 -21.49
C VAL A 10 1.20 11.22 -20.53
N SER A 11 0.57 10.34 -19.74
CA SER A 11 -0.43 10.76 -18.74
C SER A 11 0.18 11.66 -17.66
N VAL A 12 1.34 11.28 -17.11
CA VAL A 12 2.06 12.09 -16.13
C VAL A 12 2.44 13.44 -16.71
N ALA A 13 3.07 13.47 -17.89
CA ALA A 13 3.49 14.72 -18.53
C ALA A 13 2.30 15.63 -18.86
N ARG A 14 1.17 15.07 -19.32
CA ARG A 14 -0.06 15.85 -19.56
C ARG A 14 -0.56 16.52 -18.28
N GLU A 15 -0.66 15.75 -17.21
CA GLU A 15 -1.09 16.25 -15.90
C GLU A 15 -0.13 17.34 -15.39
N THR A 16 1.19 17.14 -15.52
CA THR A 16 2.19 18.15 -15.15
C THR A 16 1.99 19.43 -15.94
N ILE A 17 1.88 19.34 -17.26
CA ILE A 17 1.73 20.50 -18.15
C ILE A 17 0.44 21.25 -17.84
N GLN A 18 -0.68 20.55 -17.63
CA GLN A 18 -1.96 21.18 -17.30
C GLN A 18 -1.92 21.90 -15.95
N LYS A 19 -1.19 21.37 -14.96
CA LYS A 19 -1.01 22.04 -13.66
C LYS A 19 -0.13 23.28 -13.75
N ILE A 20 0.90 23.27 -14.59
CA ILE A 20 1.78 24.44 -14.81
C ILE A 20 1.06 25.49 -15.65
N ASN A 21 0.37 25.07 -16.70
CA ASN A 21 -0.31 25.94 -17.64
C ASN A 21 -1.68 25.36 -18.02
N PRO A 22 -2.75 25.74 -17.29
CA PRO A 22 -4.11 25.23 -17.51
C PRO A 22 -4.69 25.50 -18.90
N LEU A 23 -4.20 26.52 -19.60
CA LEU A 23 -4.65 26.87 -20.95
C LEU A 23 -3.99 26.03 -22.05
N SER A 24 -3.02 25.18 -21.69
CA SER A 24 -2.35 24.30 -22.65
C SER A 24 -3.31 23.26 -23.22
N ILE A 25 -3.65 23.40 -24.49
CA ILE A 25 -4.36 22.36 -25.22
C ILE A 25 -3.38 21.23 -25.54
N ILE A 26 -3.70 20.02 -25.08
CA ILE A 26 -2.92 18.81 -25.33
C ILE A 26 -3.84 17.74 -25.91
N LYS A 27 -3.96 17.72 -27.24
CA LYS A 27 -4.72 16.68 -27.96
C LYS A 27 -3.83 16.06 -29.03
N ALA A 28 -3.79 14.73 -29.07
CA ALA A 28 -3.15 13.93 -30.11
C ALA A 28 -1.67 14.28 -30.44
N ILE A 29 -0.90 14.74 -29.45
CA ILE A 29 0.55 14.97 -29.62
C ILE A 29 1.35 13.69 -29.40
N SER A 30 2.48 13.58 -30.10
CA SER A 30 3.41 12.45 -29.97
C SER A 30 4.14 12.46 -28.63
N THR A 31 4.78 11.34 -28.27
CA THR A 31 5.62 11.27 -27.06
C THR A 31 6.80 12.25 -27.14
N GLU A 32 7.36 12.49 -28.31
CA GLU A 32 8.47 13.43 -28.48
C GLU A 32 8.01 14.88 -28.29
N GLU A 33 6.86 15.25 -28.87
CA GLU A 33 6.27 16.57 -28.71
C GLU A 33 5.93 16.88 -27.25
N ILE A 34 5.40 15.89 -26.51
CA ILE A 34 5.08 16.10 -25.10
C ILE A 34 6.33 16.23 -24.23
N VAL A 35 7.41 15.48 -24.53
CA VAL A 35 8.71 15.66 -23.87
C VAL A 35 9.21 17.08 -24.10
N ASN A 36 9.28 17.53 -25.36
CA ASN A 36 9.77 18.87 -25.70
C ASN A 36 8.94 19.98 -25.05
N LYS A 37 7.62 19.81 -24.99
CA LYS A 37 6.72 20.77 -24.34
C LYS A 37 6.94 20.81 -22.83
N LEU A 38 7.08 19.64 -22.19
CA LEU A 38 7.39 19.56 -20.77
C LEU A 38 8.75 20.20 -20.47
N GLU A 39 9.80 19.86 -21.26
CA GLU A 39 11.15 20.43 -21.14
C GLU A 39 11.17 21.96 -21.25
N SER A 40 10.39 22.52 -22.17
CA SER A 40 10.27 23.97 -22.36
C SER A 40 9.55 24.67 -21.20
N LEU A 41 8.62 23.98 -20.55
CA LEU A 41 7.90 24.52 -19.40
C LEU A 41 8.72 24.43 -18.13
N VAL A 42 9.40 23.31 -17.87
CA VAL A 42 10.24 23.16 -16.67
C VAL A 42 11.51 24.02 -16.73
N SER A 43 11.97 24.44 -17.91
CA SER A 43 13.10 25.38 -18.02
C SER A 43 12.72 26.83 -17.76
N LYS A 44 11.44 27.17 -17.92
CA LYS A 44 10.92 28.53 -17.74
C LYS A 44 10.29 28.77 -16.37
N ASN A 45 10.10 27.70 -15.59
CA ASN A 45 9.39 27.74 -14.31
C ASN A 45 10.14 26.89 -13.29
N ASP A 46 10.13 27.32 -12.03
CA ASP A 46 10.60 26.50 -10.92
C ASP A 46 9.57 25.42 -10.59
N VAL A 47 9.76 24.22 -11.13
CA VAL A 47 8.81 23.12 -11.01
C VAL A 47 9.41 22.00 -10.15
N VAL A 48 8.66 21.60 -9.11
CA VAL A 48 8.89 20.33 -8.41
C VAL A 48 7.75 19.38 -8.74
N VAL A 49 8.08 18.16 -9.14
CA VAL A 49 7.07 17.15 -9.47
C VAL A 49 7.13 16.02 -8.45
N CYS A 50 6.04 15.89 -7.68
CA CYS A 50 5.83 14.74 -6.81
C CYS A 50 5.06 13.66 -7.56
N LEU A 51 5.60 12.45 -7.64
CA LEU A 51 4.96 11.26 -8.20
C LEU A 51 4.55 10.34 -7.03
N ASP A 52 3.24 10.24 -6.80
CA ASP A 52 2.66 9.43 -5.74
C ASP A 52 2.24 8.05 -6.27
N GLU A 53 2.39 7.01 -5.45
CA GLU A 53 2.21 5.60 -5.84
C GLU A 53 3.05 5.21 -7.06
N VAL A 54 4.32 5.64 -7.07
CA VAL A 54 5.21 5.48 -8.24
C VAL A 54 5.49 4.01 -8.59
N ASP A 55 5.23 3.06 -7.70
CA ASP A 55 5.37 1.63 -7.98
C ASP A 55 4.42 1.09 -9.05
N VAL A 56 3.36 1.83 -9.37
CA VAL A 56 2.43 1.51 -10.47
C VAL A 56 2.86 2.15 -11.80
N LEU A 57 3.81 3.10 -11.76
CA LEU A 57 4.28 3.81 -12.95
C LEU A 57 5.11 2.87 -13.84
N GLU A 58 4.87 2.94 -15.15
CA GLU A 58 5.67 2.21 -16.13
C GLU A 58 7.16 2.57 -16.02
N GLU A 59 8.03 1.56 -16.03
CA GLU A 59 9.48 1.78 -15.98
C GLU A 59 9.97 2.63 -17.16
N LYS A 60 9.35 2.51 -18.34
CA LYS A 60 9.62 3.36 -19.50
C LYS A 60 9.40 4.85 -19.18
N ALA A 61 8.44 5.19 -18.31
CA ALA A 61 8.21 6.57 -17.92
C ALA A 61 9.34 7.13 -17.07
N LEU A 62 9.83 6.35 -16.10
CA LEU A 62 11.01 6.69 -15.32
C LEU A 62 12.25 6.82 -16.21
N TYR A 63 12.40 5.94 -17.20
CA TYR A 63 13.47 6.04 -18.19
C TYR A 63 13.42 7.36 -18.96
N ILE A 64 12.25 7.74 -19.50
CA ILE A 64 12.10 9.00 -20.24
C ILE A 64 12.39 10.20 -19.32
N LEU A 65 11.82 10.23 -18.12
CA LEU A 65 12.07 11.29 -17.12
C LEU A 65 13.57 11.42 -16.81
N SER A 66 14.27 10.28 -16.65
CA SER A 66 15.71 10.26 -16.36
C SER A 66 16.60 10.79 -17.49
N ARG A 67 16.07 10.86 -18.72
CA ARG A 67 16.78 11.25 -19.94
C ARG A 67 16.40 12.65 -20.44
N MET A 68 15.48 13.33 -19.78
CA MET A 68 15.13 14.70 -20.12
C MET A 68 16.35 15.62 -19.96
N LYS A 69 16.49 16.57 -20.90
CA LYS A 69 17.61 17.53 -20.95
C LYS A 69 17.56 18.50 -19.79
N ASN A 70 16.37 19.07 -19.55
CA ASN A 70 16.14 20.01 -18.46
C ASN A 70 15.68 19.22 -17.23
N ARG A 71 16.58 19.07 -16.25
CA ARG A 71 16.27 18.40 -14.99
C ARG A 71 15.42 19.29 -14.11
N PHE A 72 14.51 18.66 -13.37
CA PHE A 72 13.69 19.29 -12.33
C PHE A 72 13.61 18.35 -11.12
N PRO A 73 13.44 18.86 -9.89
CA PRO A 73 13.33 18.01 -8.71
C PRO A 73 12.14 17.05 -8.79
N LEU A 74 12.43 15.78 -8.52
CA LEU A 74 11.45 14.70 -8.46
C LEU A 74 11.33 14.19 -7.03
N ILE A 75 10.11 14.12 -6.52
CA ILE A 75 9.80 13.43 -5.26
C ILE A 75 9.02 12.18 -5.62
N LEU A 76 9.58 11.01 -5.36
CA LEU A 76 8.95 9.73 -5.65
C LEU A 76 8.42 9.12 -4.35
N ILE A 77 7.11 8.88 -4.27
CA ILE A 77 6.45 8.32 -3.09
C ILE A 77 5.95 6.91 -3.44
N THR A 78 6.34 5.92 -2.64
CA THR A 78 5.90 4.54 -2.80
C THR A 78 5.86 3.83 -1.45
N ASN A 79 4.96 2.83 -1.35
CA ASN A 79 4.89 1.93 -0.20
C ASN A 79 5.73 0.64 -0.42
N LYS A 80 6.47 0.53 -1.53
CA LYS A 80 7.30 -0.63 -1.86
C LYS A 80 8.76 -0.35 -1.51
N GLU A 81 9.23 -0.91 -0.39
CA GLU A 81 10.62 -0.75 0.05
C GLU A 81 11.64 -1.24 -0.98
N ASP A 82 11.26 -2.22 -1.81
CA ASP A 82 12.09 -2.84 -2.83
C ASP A 82 12.00 -2.17 -4.20
N PHE A 83 11.23 -1.09 -4.34
CA PHE A 83 11.01 -0.37 -5.60
C PHE A 83 12.33 0.02 -6.29
N LEU A 84 13.26 0.63 -5.55
CA LEU A 84 14.54 1.07 -6.09
C LEU A 84 15.45 -0.08 -6.55
N TYR A 85 15.24 -1.31 -6.08
CA TYR A 85 15.99 -2.48 -6.52
C TYR A 85 15.39 -3.13 -7.76
N LYS A 86 14.11 -2.87 -8.06
CA LYS A 86 13.42 -3.39 -9.24
C LYS A 86 13.65 -2.57 -10.49
N ILE A 87 13.97 -1.29 -10.33
CA ILE A 87 14.28 -0.39 -11.44
C ILE A 87 15.66 -0.72 -12.01
N ASP A 88 15.80 -0.69 -13.34
CA ASP A 88 17.08 -0.81 -14.02
C ASP A 88 18.16 0.13 -13.44
N GLY A 89 19.35 -0.41 -13.21
CA GLY A 89 20.45 0.32 -12.57
C GLY A 89 20.84 1.62 -13.29
N ARG A 90 20.65 1.71 -14.61
CA ARG A 90 20.95 2.91 -15.40
C ARG A 90 19.95 4.02 -15.14
N ILE A 91 18.66 3.69 -14.98
CA ILE A 91 17.60 4.66 -14.63
C ILE A 91 17.87 5.19 -13.23
N ARG A 92 18.11 4.30 -12.26
CA ARG A 92 18.43 4.66 -10.88
C ARG A 92 19.64 5.59 -10.80
N SER A 93 20.72 5.24 -11.51
CA SER A 93 21.93 6.06 -11.55
C SER A 93 21.71 7.41 -12.25
N SER A 94 20.83 7.48 -13.23
CA SER A 94 20.57 8.72 -13.98
C SER A 94 19.71 9.71 -13.17
N LEU A 95 18.74 9.19 -12.41
CA LEU A 95 17.82 9.98 -11.59
C LEU A 95 18.46 10.54 -10.31
N LEU A 96 19.60 9.99 -9.85
CA LEU A 96 20.31 10.45 -8.64
C LEU A 96 19.38 10.54 -7.41
N LEU A 97 18.61 9.48 -7.16
CA LEU A 97 17.59 9.48 -6.12
C LEU A 97 18.21 9.33 -4.72
N ASP A 98 17.91 10.26 -3.83
CA ASP A 98 18.12 10.12 -2.39
C ASP A 98 16.93 9.40 -1.75
N LYS A 99 17.22 8.39 -0.91
CA LYS A 99 16.19 7.61 -0.23
C LYS A 99 15.91 8.18 1.16
N ILE A 100 14.66 8.56 1.41
CA ILE A 100 14.15 8.89 2.74
C ILE A 100 13.21 7.75 3.18
N TYR A 101 13.50 7.13 4.31
CA TYR A 101 12.67 6.08 4.87
C TYR A 101 11.73 6.64 5.93
N PHE A 102 10.43 6.43 5.75
CA PHE A 102 9.41 6.73 6.74
C PHE A 102 9.20 5.48 7.58
N ARG A 103 9.74 5.48 8.80
CA ARG A 103 9.54 4.38 9.74
C ARG A 103 8.09 4.31 10.19
N ASP A 104 7.67 3.11 10.58
CA ASP A 104 6.38 2.93 11.25
C ASP A 104 6.31 3.78 12.53
N TYR A 105 5.09 4.25 12.82
CA TYR A 105 4.84 5.00 14.04
C TYR A 105 4.95 4.10 15.28
N GLU A 106 5.54 4.64 16.33
CA GLU A 106 5.50 4.05 17.65
C GLU A 106 4.15 4.27 18.33
N LEU A 107 3.85 3.42 19.32
CA LEU A 107 2.57 3.46 20.03
C LEU A 107 2.24 4.87 20.55
N ILE A 108 3.25 5.55 21.10
CA ILE A 108 3.10 6.92 21.62
C ILE A 108 2.79 7.93 20.51
N GLU A 109 3.43 7.82 19.35
CA GLU A 109 3.21 8.70 18.20
C GLU A 109 1.81 8.50 17.62
N ILE A 110 1.37 7.24 17.51
CA ILE A 110 0.01 6.91 17.08
C ILE A 110 -1.01 7.52 18.05
N LYS A 111 -0.80 7.34 19.36
CA LYS A 111 -1.66 7.91 20.40
C LYS A 111 -1.73 9.43 20.27
N GLU A 112 -0.61 10.11 20.11
CA GLU A 112 -0.54 11.57 19.98
C GLU A 112 -1.25 12.07 18.72
N ILE A 113 -1.09 11.38 17.58
CA ILE A 113 -1.81 11.71 16.34
C ILE A 113 -3.32 11.57 16.54
N ILE A 114 -3.77 10.48 17.17
CA ILE A 114 -5.20 10.24 17.42
C ILE A 114 -5.75 11.27 18.41
N GLU A 115 -5.02 11.55 19.49
CA GLU A 115 -5.38 12.55 20.49
C GLU A 115 -5.52 13.95 19.87
N TYR A 116 -4.58 14.33 19.00
CA TYR A 116 -4.64 15.58 18.27
C TYR A 116 -5.89 15.67 17.39
N ARG A 117 -6.29 14.57 16.74
CA ARG A 117 -7.50 14.52 15.92
C ARG A 117 -8.76 14.58 16.77
N LEU A 118 -8.79 13.91 17.93
CA LEU A 118 -9.90 13.98 18.87
C LEU A 118 -10.16 15.43 19.32
N LYS A 119 -9.11 16.13 19.78
CA LYS A 119 -9.18 17.53 20.21
C LYS A 119 -9.68 18.48 19.13
N LYS A 120 -9.41 18.19 17.86
CA LYS A 120 -9.86 19.02 16.73
C LYS A 120 -11.28 18.73 16.28
N ALA A 121 -11.73 17.49 16.41
CA ALA A 121 -12.98 17.03 15.81
C ALA A 121 -14.15 16.99 16.82
N PHE A 122 -13.88 16.89 18.12
CA PHE A 122 -14.91 16.69 19.14
C PHE A 122 -14.84 17.77 20.21
N LEU A 123 -16.01 18.26 20.64
CA LEU A 123 -16.14 19.17 21.79
C LEU A 123 -15.78 18.45 23.11
N SER A 124 -16.17 17.18 23.22
CA SER A 124 -15.88 16.34 24.38
C SER A 124 -15.77 14.86 23.97
N TYR A 125 -14.88 14.13 24.66
CA TYR A 125 -14.65 12.71 24.45
C TYR A 125 -14.15 12.08 25.75
N GLU A 126 -14.42 10.78 25.94
CA GLU A 126 -13.96 10.05 27.13
C GLU A 126 -12.45 9.76 27.08
N ASP A 127 -11.84 9.76 28.25
CA ASP A 127 -10.43 9.43 28.40
C ASP A 127 -10.12 8.01 27.93
N GLY A 128 -8.89 7.80 27.45
CA GLY A 128 -8.39 6.49 27.04
C GLY A 128 -8.76 6.05 25.62
N ILE A 129 -9.61 6.79 24.89
CA ILE A 129 -9.93 6.49 23.47
C ILE A 129 -8.67 6.47 22.60
N SER A 130 -7.80 7.48 22.72
CA SER A 130 -6.57 7.57 21.94
C SER A 130 -5.62 6.42 22.23
N LEU A 131 -5.46 6.04 23.50
CA LEU A 131 -4.62 4.91 23.90
C LEU A 131 -5.18 3.57 23.40
N TYR A 132 -6.49 3.38 23.53
CA TYR A 132 -7.16 2.16 23.04
C TYR A 132 -6.97 1.99 21.53
N LEU A 133 -7.24 3.05 20.75
CA LEU A 133 -7.06 3.00 19.30
C LEU A 133 -5.61 2.87 18.88
N ALA A 134 -4.67 3.49 19.59
CA ALA A 134 -3.25 3.31 19.32
C ALA A 134 -2.81 1.86 19.55
N GLY A 135 -3.26 1.24 20.65
CA GLY A 135 -3.03 -0.18 20.93
C GLY A 135 -3.63 -1.07 19.86
N PHE A 136 -4.85 -0.77 19.41
CA PHE A 136 -5.50 -1.46 18.29
C PHE A 136 -4.66 -1.37 17.00
N VAL A 137 -4.25 -0.16 16.60
CA VAL A 137 -3.43 0.05 15.38
C VAL A 137 -2.12 -0.73 15.45
N LYS A 138 -1.39 -0.65 16.58
CA LYS A 138 -0.11 -1.34 16.77
C LYS A 138 -0.28 -2.85 16.81
N LYS A 139 -1.28 -3.37 17.52
CA LYS A 139 -1.53 -4.82 17.67
C LYS A 139 -1.86 -5.49 16.33
N TYR A 140 -2.64 -4.83 15.49
CA TYR A 140 -3.13 -5.42 14.24
C TYR A 140 -2.32 -4.97 13.01
N GLY A 141 -1.21 -4.26 13.19
CA GLY A 141 -0.41 -3.69 12.09
C GLY A 141 -1.26 -2.86 11.13
N SER A 142 -2.30 -2.22 11.66
CA SER A 142 -3.30 -1.51 10.87
C SER A 142 -2.81 -0.13 10.50
N ASP A 143 -3.31 0.41 9.40
CA ASP A 143 -3.07 1.80 9.03
C ASP A 143 -3.79 2.71 10.03
N ILE A 144 -3.14 3.79 10.49
CA ILE A 144 -3.74 4.78 11.39
C ILE A 144 -5.05 5.37 10.82
N ARG A 145 -5.20 5.40 9.48
CA ARG A 145 -6.43 5.77 8.78
C ARG A 145 -7.63 4.92 9.21
N VAL A 146 -7.41 3.66 9.59
CA VAL A 146 -8.45 2.76 10.12
C VAL A 146 -8.96 3.29 11.47
N ALA A 147 -8.08 3.67 12.39
CA ALA A 147 -8.49 4.26 13.67
C ALA A 147 -9.30 5.55 13.48
N LEU A 148 -8.92 6.40 12.51
CA LEU A 148 -9.68 7.61 12.20
C LEU A 148 -11.07 7.29 11.63
N LYS A 149 -11.20 6.23 10.83
CA LYS A 149 -12.49 5.75 10.32
C LYS A 149 -13.37 5.19 11.43
N VAL A 150 -12.78 4.47 12.39
CA VAL A 150 -13.47 4.00 13.60
C VAL A 150 -14.01 5.19 14.39
N LEU A 151 -13.19 6.23 14.61
CA LEU A 151 -13.64 7.46 15.28
C LEU A 151 -14.83 8.11 14.57
N GLN A 152 -14.77 8.24 13.23
CA GLN A 152 -15.86 8.79 12.45
C GLN A 152 -17.15 7.98 12.60
N LYS A 153 -17.07 6.66 12.62
CA LYS A 153 -18.25 5.78 12.78
C LYS A 153 -18.79 5.83 14.20
N ALA A 154 -17.91 5.77 15.21
CA ALA A 154 -18.30 5.89 16.60
C ALA A 154 -18.98 7.24 16.89
N ALA A 155 -18.51 8.32 16.27
CA ALA A 155 -19.14 9.64 16.33
C ALA A 155 -20.59 9.59 15.84
N ARG A 156 -20.83 9.02 14.66
CA ARG A 156 -22.18 8.88 14.09
C ARG A 156 -23.11 8.08 15.00
N VAL A 157 -22.61 6.97 15.55
CA VAL A 157 -23.39 6.16 16.51
C VAL A 157 -23.68 6.94 17.79
N CYS A 158 -22.76 7.79 18.25
CA CYS A 158 -23.01 8.67 19.40
C CYS A 158 -24.10 9.70 19.08
N GLU A 159 -24.02 10.36 17.92
CA GLU A 159 -25.00 11.34 17.45
C GLU A 159 -26.40 10.71 17.30
N GLU A 160 -26.50 9.53 16.67
CA GLU A 160 -27.76 8.79 16.51
C GLU A 160 -28.40 8.41 17.86
N LYS A 161 -27.57 8.18 18.89
CA LYS A 161 -28.02 7.88 20.26
C LYS A 161 -28.23 9.14 21.12
N GLY A 162 -27.99 10.34 20.58
CA GLY A 162 -28.14 11.60 21.31
C GLY A 162 -27.04 11.88 22.34
N PHE A 163 -25.86 11.25 22.21
CA PHE A 163 -24.72 11.54 23.07
C PHE A 163 -23.95 12.77 22.59
N ASN A 164 -23.72 13.72 23.51
CA ASN A 164 -22.90 14.92 23.26
C ASN A 164 -21.39 14.72 23.48
N VAL A 165 -21.00 13.52 23.94
CA VAL A 165 -19.61 13.13 24.22
C VAL A 165 -19.31 11.84 23.46
N LEU A 166 -18.12 11.75 22.87
CA LEU A 166 -17.68 10.49 22.25
C LEU A 166 -17.38 9.46 23.34
N LYS A 167 -18.14 8.35 23.33
CA LYS A 167 -18.05 7.28 24.33
C LYS A 167 -17.01 6.22 23.96
N LEU A 168 -16.15 5.85 24.90
CA LEU A 168 -15.14 4.80 24.72
C LEU A 168 -15.79 3.44 24.42
N ASP A 169 -16.89 3.11 25.10
CA ASP A 169 -17.57 1.84 24.87
C ASP A 169 -18.17 1.75 23.46
N ILE A 170 -18.63 2.86 22.90
CA ILE A 170 -19.08 2.91 21.50
C ILE A 170 -17.89 2.69 20.55
N VAL A 171 -16.74 3.32 20.82
CA VAL A 171 -15.52 3.11 20.04
C VAL A 171 -15.11 1.63 20.05
N LYS A 172 -15.08 0.98 21.22
CA LYS A 172 -14.77 -0.45 21.36
C LYS A 172 -15.75 -1.32 20.57
N ASN A 173 -17.05 -1.05 20.71
CA ASN A 173 -18.08 -1.76 19.97
C ASN A 173 -17.92 -1.62 18.45
N VAL A 174 -17.58 -0.42 17.94
CA VAL A 174 -17.34 -0.22 16.51
C VAL A 174 -16.13 -1.01 16.04
N VAL A 175 -15.03 -1.01 16.81
CA VAL A 175 -13.85 -1.82 16.52
C VAL A 175 -14.24 -3.29 16.38
N GLU A 176 -14.95 -3.85 17.38
CA GLU A 176 -15.40 -5.25 17.44
C GLU A 176 -16.31 -5.64 16.27
N ASN A 177 -17.30 -4.81 15.94
CA ASN A 177 -18.30 -5.12 14.93
C ASN A 177 -17.79 -5.02 13.49
N GLU A 178 -16.81 -4.16 13.20
CA GLU A 178 -16.39 -3.91 11.82
C GLU A 178 -15.59 -5.06 11.17
N LYS A 179 -15.34 -6.18 11.86
CA LYS A 179 -14.31 -7.17 11.49
C LYS A 179 -12.92 -6.55 11.26
N LEU A 180 -12.72 -5.28 11.63
CA LEU A 180 -11.43 -4.60 11.65
C LEU A 180 -10.51 -5.22 12.72
N VAL A 181 -11.08 -6.00 13.64
CA VAL A 181 -10.38 -6.79 14.67
C VAL A 181 -9.68 -8.01 14.10
N MET A 182 -9.99 -8.44 12.88
CA MET A 182 -9.23 -9.52 12.27
C MET A 182 -7.88 -8.93 11.82
N PRO A 183 -6.73 -9.43 12.32
CA PRO A 183 -5.43 -9.21 11.69
C PRO A 183 -5.58 -9.34 10.18
N ARG A 184 -4.86 -8.51 9.41
CA ARG A 184 -4.87 -8.58 7.93
C ARG A 184 -4.74 -10.03 7.43
N LYS A 185 -3.98 -10.86 8.14
CA LYS A 185 -3.82 -12.29 7.89
C LYS A 185 -5.07 -13.14 8.16
N GLU A 186 -5.84 -12.91 9.23
CA GLU A 186 -7.11 -13.61 9.50
C GLU A 186 -8.21 -13.19 8.51
N ILE A 187 -8.23 -11.91 8.11
CA ILE A 187 -9.08 -11.43 7.01
C ILE A 187 -8.74 -12.18 5.73
N LEU A 188 -7.46 -12.26 5.37
CA LEU A 188 -7.00 -13.00 4.18
C LEU A 188 -7.35 -14.50 4.26
N LEU A 189 -7.17 -15.13 5.43
CA LEU A 189 -7.56 -16.51 5.69
C LEU A 189 -9.07 -16.75 5.48
N SER A 190 -9.91 -15.76 5.79
CA SER A 190 -11.36 -15.83 5.58
C SER A 190 -11.74 -15.85 4.09
N TYR A 191 -10.96 -15.17 3.23
CA TYR A 191 -11.16 -15.11 1.78
C TYR A 191 -10.55 -16.29 1.00
N LEU A 192 -9.80 -17.17 1.66
CA LEU A 192 -9.20 -18.32 1.00
C LEU A 192 -10.27 -19.30 0.49
N THR A 193 -10.06 -19.80 -0.72
CA THR A 193 -10.85 -20.90 -1.28
C THR A 193 -10.68 -22.18 -0.44
N PRO A 194 -11.63 -23.14 -0.50
CA PRO A 194 -11.51 -24.42 0.22
C PRO A 194 -10.19 -25.17 -0.05
N ILE A 195 -9.67 -25.05 -1.28
CA ILE A 195 -8.40 -25.67 -1.69
C ILE A 195 -7.22 -24.95 -1.03
N GLN A 196 -7.20 -23.62 -1.05
CA GLN A 196 -6.14 -22.83 -0.39
C GLN A 196 -6.11 -23.03 1.13
N LYS A 197 -7.27 -23.17 1.78
CA LYS A 197 -7.33 -23.52 3.22
C LYS A 197 -6.66 -24.85 3.50
N LYS A 198 -6.95 -25.88 2.70
CA LYS A 198 -6.30 -27.19 2.82
C LYS A 198 -4.79 -27.12 2.56
N ILE A 199 -4.35 -26.35 1.57
CA ILE A 199 -2.92 -26.13 1.31
C ILE A 199 -2.24 -25.51 2.54
N MET A 200 -2.83 -24.45 3.10
CA MET A 200 -2.34 -23.81 4.31
C MET A 200 -2.27 -24.78 5.50
N GLU A 201 -3.30 -25.59 5.73
CA GLU A 201 -3.29 -26.63 6.77
C GLU A 201 -2.13 -27.62 6.61
N GLN A 202 -1.80 -28.02 5.38
CA GLN A 202 -0.67 -28.93 5.15
C GLN A 202 0.67 -28.26 5.43
N ILE A 203 0.83 -27.00 5.06
CA ILE A 203 2.05 -26.22 5.35
C ILE A 203 2.22 -26.05 6.86
N ILE A 204 1.14 -25.73 7.59
CA ILE A 204 1.15 -25.62 9.06
C ILE A 204 1.50 -26.96 9.72
N LYS A 205 1.06 -28.08 9.14
CA LYS A 205 1.41 -29.44 9.57
C LYS A 205 2.84 -29.86 9.19
N GLY A 206 3.65 -28.97 8.61
CA GLY A 206 5.06 -29.21 8.29
C GLY A 206 5.32 -29.83 6.91
N LYS A 207 4.30 -29.87 6.03
CA LYS A 207 4.48 -30.27 4.63
C LYS A 207 4.91 -29.06 3.82
N ASN A 208 6.22 -28.87 3.71
CA ASN A 208 6.79 -27.60 3.24
C ASN A 208 7.24 -27.65 1.78
N THR A 209 6.98 -28.73 1.02
CA THR A 209 7.38 -28.81 -0.40
C THR A 209 6.18 -29.10 -1.30
N SER A 210 6.24 -28.67 -2.58
CA SER A 210 5.15 -28.90 -3.54
C SER A 210 4.78 -30.37 -3.67
N SER A 211 5.76 -31.29 -3.62
CA SER A 211 5.52 -32.74 -3.67
C SER A 211 4.75 -33.24 -2.44
N GLN A 212 5.15 -32.84 -1.23
CA GLN A 212 4.49 -33.25 0.01
C GLN A 212 3.07 -32.69 0.11
N ILE A 213 2.85 -31.45 -0.33
CA ILE A 213 1.53 -30.82 -0.35
C ILE A 213 0.62 -31.50 -1.37
N LEU A 214 1.15 -31.84 -2.56
CA LEU A 214 0.38 -32.53 -3.60
C LEU A 214 -0.04 -33.95 -3.17
N GLU A 215 0.89 -34.71 -2.59
CA GLU A 215 0.63 -36.04 -2.04
C GLU A 215 -0.45 -35.98 -0.96
N ALA A 216 -0.42 -34.96 -0.11
CA ALA A 216 -1.40 -34.75 0.95
C ALA A 216 -2.80 -34.34 0.49
N LEU A 217 -2.94 -33.86 -0.75
CA LEU A 217 -4.20 -33.42 -1.34
C LEU A 217 -4.86 -34.52 -2.19
N ASP A 218 -4.31 -35.74 -2.17
CA ASP A 218 -4.79 -36.93 -2.89
C ASP A 218 -5.07 -36.66 -4.36
N SER A 219 -4.16 -35.95 -5.05
CA SER A 219 -4.23 -35.67 -6.49
C SER A 219 -5.48 -34.92 -6.97
N LYS A 220 -6.22 -34.24 -6.08
CA LYS A 220 -7.40 -33.44 -6.46
C LYS A 220 -7.09 -32.20 -7.31
N ILE A 221 -5.81 -31.85 -7.45
CA ILE A 221 -5.31 -30.72 -8.23
C ILE A 221 -4.02 -31.11 -8.95
N SER A 222 -3.71 -30.44 -10.06
CA SER A 222 -2.45 -30.63 -10.79
C SER A 222 -1.30 -29.83 -10.15
N LEU A 223 -0.04 -30.21 -10.44
CA LEU A 223 1.14 -29.44 -10.00
C LEU A 223 1.09 -27.98 -10.44
N ARG A 224 0.59 -27.70 -11.65
CA ARG A 224 0.44 -26.34 -12.17
C ARG A 224 -0.56 -25.53 -11.37
N SER A 225 -1.73 -26.10 -11.06
CA SER A 225 -2.75 -25.47 -10.23
C SER A 225 -2.27 -25.24 -8.80
N LEU A 226 -1.52 -26.19 -8.23
CA LEU A 226 -0.89 -26.02 -6.92
C LEU A 226 0.11 -24.85 -6.91
N GLN A 227 0.95 -24.73 -7.95
CA GLN A 227 1.90 -23.63 -8.08
C GLN A 227 1.20 -22.26 -8.20
N GLU A 228 0.08 -22.18 -8.93
CA GLU A 228 -0.74 -20.96 -9.00
C GLU A 228 -1.32 -20.59 -7.63
N HIS A 229 -1.84 -21.56 -6.88
CA HIS A 229 -2.33 -21.31 -5.52
C HIS A 229 -1.22 -20.89 -4.56
N LEU A 230 -0.04 -21.53 -4.61
CA LEU A 230 1.10 -21.17 -3.77
C LEU A 230 1.62 -19.77 -4.10
N LYS A 231 1.71 -19.42 -5.39
CA LYS A 231 2.07 -18.07 -5.83
C LYS A 231 1.07 -17.04 -5.32
N ASN A 232 -0.22 -17.32 -5.42
CA ASN A 232 -1.27 -16.43 -4.91
C ASN A 232 -1.16 -16.25 -3.37
N LEU A 233 -0.94 -17.35 -2.63
CA LEU A 233 -0.74 -17.31 -1.17
C LEU A 233 0.53 -16.52 -0.77
N GLU A 234 1.58 -16.58 -1.56
CA GLU A 234 2.81 -15.79 -1.39
C GLU A 234 2.60 -14.31 -1.71
N GLU A 235 1.85 -13.99 -2.78
CA GLU A 235 1.48 -12.61 -3.16
C GLU A 235 0.67 -11.91 -2.05
N ILE A 236 -0.24 -12.65 -1.40
CA ILE A 236 -1.00 -12.14 -0.24
C ILE A 236 -0.25 -12.26 1.10
N LYS A 237 1.01 -12.71 1.08
CA LYS A 237 1.91 -12.82 2.24
C LYS A 237 1.40 -13.73 3.37
N LEU A 238 0.70 -14.82 3.04
CA LEU A 238 0.35 -15.87 4.00
C LEU A 238 1.42 -16.97 4.09
N ILE A 239 2.27 -17.08 3.07
CA ILE A 239 3.41 -17.99 3.03
C ILE A 239 4.64 -17.28 2.47
N LYS A 240 5.82 -17.80 2.79
CA LYS A 240 7.11 -17.41 2.19
C LYS A 240 7.76 -18.60 1.52
N SER A 241 8.33 -18.40 0.33
CA SER A 241 9.19 -19.41 -0.29
C SER A 241 10.66 -19.23 0.10
N VAL A 242 11.30 -20.32 0.54
CA VAL A 242 12.71 -20.39 0.90
C VAL A 242 13.38 -21.41 -0.02
N ARG A 243 14.38 -20.97 -0.79
CA ARG A 243 15.18 -21.87 -1.63
C ARG A 243 16.20 -22.60 -0.77
N ASN A 244 16.19 -23.93 -0.84
CA ASN A 244 17.19 -24.79 -0.22
C ASN A 244 17.74 -25.75 -1.28
N GLY A 245 18.86 -25.38 -1.89
CA GLY A 245 19.42 -26.05 -3.07
C GLY A 245 18.45 -26.03 -4.26
N ASN A 246 18.20 -27.19 -4.86
CA ASN A 246 17.27 -27.35 -6.00
C ASN A 246 15.79 -27.44 -5.58
N LYS A 247 15.47 -27.32 -4.29
CA LYS A 247 14.10 -27.45 -3.76
C LYS A 247 13.61 -26.12 -3.19
N VAL A 248 12.35 -25.80 -3.47
CA VAL A 248 11.63 -24.68 -2.85
C VAL A 248 10.86 -25.21 -1.65
N LYS A 249 11.09 -24.61 -0.48
CA LYS A 249 10.29 -24.83 0.72
C LYS A 249 9.31 -23.69 0.91
N TYR A 250 8.13 -23.99 1.43
CA TYR A 250 7.10 -23.01 1.80
C TYR A 250 6.92 -23.03 3.31
N GLU A 251 6.96 -21.86 3.92
CA GLU A 251 6.77 -21.67 5.35
C GLU A 251 5.56 -20.77 5.57
N ALA A 252 4.73 -21.12 6.56
CA ALA A 252 3.61 -20.29 6.94
C ALA A 252 4.13 -18.98 7.54
N ASP A 253 3.68 -17.86 6.99
CA ASP A 253 3.95 -16.53 7.53
C ASP A 253 2.68 -16.07 8.26
N LEU A 254 2.39 -16.72 9.39
CA LEU A 254 1.24 -16.43 10.27
C LEU A 254 1.64 -15.44 11.36
#